data_AF-A0A7K2PA11-F1
#
_entry.id   AF-A0A7K2PA11-F1
#
_cell.length_a   1.000
_cell.length_b   1.000
_cell.length_c   1.000
_cell.angle_alpha   90.00
_cell.angle_beta   90.00
_cell.angle_gamma   90.00
#
_symmetry.space_group_name_H-M   'P 1'
#
loop_
_entity.id
_entity.type
_entity.pdbx_description
1 polymer ?
#
loop_
_entity_poly.entity_id
_entity_poly.type
_entity_poly.pdbx_seq_one_letter_code
_entity_poly.pdbx_strand_id
1 'polypeptide(L)'
;MHVTGTVPPPAPEPRETPAGPVSESTRHARRFGLPVATALVMGNIIGGGIFLLPASVAPFGTISLLAFGVLTVGAIALALVFGRLAARDPRTGGPYVYARGAFGDFAGFLAAWAYWITTWVSNAALAVAAVGYLDVLIPVNDHRWTACLAALVIQWLPALANFAGTRWVGAVQLVSTVLKFAP
;
A
#
# COMPACT_ATOMS: atom_id res chain seq x y z
N MET A 1 -3.75 -80.39 38.61
CA MET A 1 -3.43 -80.23 37.18
C MET A 1 -3.48 -78.75 36.85
N HIS A 2 -2.33 -78.17 36.56
CA HIS A 2 -2.12 -76.76 36.22
C HIS A 2 -2.77 -76.43 34.87
N VAL A 3 -3.59 -75.37 34.79
CA VAL A 3 -4.01 -74.76 33.52
C VAL A 3 -3.67 -73.28 33.60
N THR A 4 -2.53 -72.94 33.02
CA THR A 4 -2.02 -71.57 32.88
C THR A 4 -2.73 -70.93 31.69
N GLY A 5 -3.63 -69.98 31.94
CA GLY A 5 -4.29 -69.20 30.88
C GLY A 5 -3.31 -68.17 30.30
N THR A 6 -2.86 -68.38 29.07
CA THR A 6 -2.01 -67.42 28.34
C THR A 6 -2.87 -66.33 27.71
N VAL A 7 -2.63 -65.08 28.09
CA VAL A 7 -3.19 -63.88 27.45
C VAL A 7 -2.70 -63.82 25.98
N PRO A 8 -3.56 -63.56 24.98
CA PRO A 8 -3.12 -63.42 23.59
C PRO A 8 -2.26 -62.16 23.40
N PRO A 9 -1.24 -62.20 22.53
CA PRO A 9 -0.34 -61.06 22.30
C PRO A 9 -1.09 -59.87 21.69
N PRO A 10 -0.71 -58.63 22.03
CA PRO A 10 -1.31 -57.43 21.46
C PRO A 10 -1.05 -57.34 19.95
N ALA A 11 -2.04 -56.83 19.21
CA ALA A 11 -1.97 -56.67 17.77
C ALA A 11 -0.78 -55.76 17.38
N PRO A 12 -0.07 -56.04 16.26
CA PRO A 12 1.03 -55.20 15.82
C PRO A 12 0.54 -53.79 15.49
N GLU A 13 1.19 -52.79 16.09
CA GLU A 13 0.91 -51.38 15.81
C GLU A 13 1.11 -51.09 14.31
N PRO A 14 0.26 -50.24 13.68
CA PRO A 14 0.46 -49.79 12.32
C PRO A 14 1.84 -49.15 12.22
N ARG A 15 2.73 -49.71 11.39
CA ARG A 15 4.03 -49.10 11.11
C ARG A 15 3.77 -47.72 10.48
N GLU A 16 4.06 -46.67 11.23
CA GLU A 16 4.14 -45.32 10.68
C GLU A 16 5.28 -45.32 9.65
N THR A 17 4.91 -45.46 8.38
CA THR A 17 5.80 -45.19 7.26
C THR A 17 6.33 -43.77 7.44
N PRO A 18 7.64 -43.53 7.47
CA PRO A 18 8.17 -42.18 7.60
C PRO A 18 7.60 -41.37 6.44
N ALA A 19 6.81 -40.35 6.75
CA ALA A 19 6.36 -39.39 5.77
C ALA A 19 7.62 -38.85 5.09
N GLY A 20 7.79 -39.15 3.80
CA GLY A 20 8.89 -38.63 2.99
C GLY A 20 8.95 -37.10 3.14
N PRO A 21 10.13 -36.49 2.92
CA PRO A 21 10.31 -35.06 3.16
C PRO A 21 9.21 -34.31 2.43
N VAL A 22 8.30 -33.72 3.22
CA VAL A 22 7.22 -32.91 2.71
C VAL A 22 7.92 -31.80 1.96
N SER A 23 7.90 -31.86 0.62
CA SER A 23 8.42 -30.79 -0.19
C SER A 23 7.55 -29.59 0.15
N GLU A 24 8.03 -28.74 1.07
CA GLU A 24 7.50 -27.42 1.29
C GLU A 24 7.57 -26.72 -0.06
N SER A 25 6.48 -26.80 -0.82
CA SER A 25 6.25 -25.88 -1.91
C SER A 25 6.11 -24.53 -1.21
N THR A 26 7.24 -23.84 -1.04
CA THR A 26 7.27 -22.42 -0.76
C THR A 26 6.58 -21.77 -1.94
N ARG A 27 5.25 -21.70 -1.85
CA ARG A 27 4.41 -20.93 -2.73
C ARG A 27 4.92 -19.52 -2.55
N HIS A 28 5.81 -19.10 -3.45
CA HIS A 28 6.39 -17.78 -3.46
C HIS A 28 5.21 -16.81 -3.59
N ALA A 29 4.67 -16.36 -2.45
CA ALA A 29 3.77 -15.23 -2.39
C ALA A 29 4.54 -14.12 -3.09
N ARG A 30 4.11 -13.78 -4.31
CA ARG A 30 4.83 -12.92 -5.26
C ARG A 30 5.27 -11.64 -4.53
N ARG A 31 6.52 -11.63 -4.07
CA ARG A 31 7.12 -10.49 -3.38
C ARG A 31 7.42 -9.48 -4.47
N PHE A 32 6.85 -8.28 -4.39
CA PHE A 32 7.29 -7.18 -5.23
C PHE A 32 8.79 -7.00 -5.01
N GLY A 33 9.58 -7.11 -6.08
CA GLY A 33 11.02 -6.86 -6.00
C GLY A 33 11.30 -5.42 -5.58
N LEU A 34 12.50 -5.16 -5.07
CA LEU A 34 12.96 -3.83 -4.64
C LEU A 34 12.62 -2.72 -5.67
N PRO A 35 12.90 -2.88 -6.98
CA PRO A 35 12.58 -1.86 -7.97
C PRO A 35 11.08 -1.55 -8.08
N VAL A 36 10.23 -2.58 -8.01
CA VAL A 36 8.78 -2.43 -8.11
C VAL A 36 8.23 -1.77 -6.84
N ALA A 37 8.73 -2.16 -5.67
CA ALA A 37 8.36 -1.53 -4.40
C ALA A 37 8.75 -0.05 -4.36
N THR A 38 9.96 0.30 -4.80
CA THR A 38 10.42 1.69 -4.87
C THR A 38 9.60 2.50 -5.87
N ALA A 39 9.35 1.96 -7.07
CA ALA A 39 8.54 2.64 -8.08
C ALA A 39 7.09 2.87 -7.63
N LEU A 40 6.52 1.94 -6.86
CA LEU A 40 5.20 2.08 -6.26
C LEU A 40 5.17 3.22 -5.23
N VAL A 41 6.15 3.27 -4.32
CA VAL A 41 6.25 4.33 -3.30
C VAL A 41 6.47 5.69 -3.96
N MET A 42 7.42 5.80 -4.89
CA MET A 42 7.68 7.00 -5.68
C MET A 42 6.42 7.45 -6.40
N GLY A 43 5.73 6.52 -7.04
CA GLY A 43 4.49 6.77 -7.78
C GLY A 43 3.39 7.38 -6.93
N ASN A 44 3.19 6.84 -5.73
CA ASN A 44 2.22 7.34 -4.75
C ASN A 44 2.58 8.73 -4.23
N ILE A 45 3.86 8.97 -3.89
CA ILE A 45 4.31 10.28 -3.37
C ILE A 45 4.19 11.37 -4.45
N ILE A 46 4.67 11.09 -5.66
CA ILE A 46 4.70 12.06 -6.77
C ILE A 46 3.27 12.34 -7.28
N GLY A 47 2.42 11.30 -7.36
CA GLY A 47 1.07 11.41 -7.94
C GLY A 47 0.07 12.27 -7.20
N GLY A 48 0.26 12.48 -5.89
CA GLY A 48 -0.71 13.20 -5.07
C GLY A 48 -0.59 14.73 -5.12
N GLY A 49 0.57 15.30 -5.49
CA GLY A 49 0.75 16.75 -5.32
C GLY A 49 1.97 17.43 -5.94
N ILE A 50 2.97 16.70 -6.49
CA ILE A 50 4.16 17.38 -7.05
C ILE A 50 3.82 18.35 -8.18
N PHE A 51 2.76 18.04 -8.93
CA PHE A 51 2.33 18.84 -10.07
C PHE A 51 1.51 20.07 -9.67
N LEU A 52 0.88 20.07 -8.48
CA LEU A 52 0.19 21.24 -7.93
C LEU A 52 1.13 22.12 -7.11
N LEU A 53 2.14 21.50 -6.49
CA LEU A 53 3.04 22.15 -5.55
C LEU A 53 3.65 23.46 -6.09
N PRO A 54 4.24 23.52 -7.30
CA PRO A 54 4.81 24.76 -7.83
C PRO A 54 3.82 25.92 -7.87
N ALA A 55 2.58 25.68 -8.31
CA ALA A 55 1.54 26.69 -8.35
C ALA A 55 1.13 27.17 -6.95
N SER A 56 1.04 26.24 -5.99
CA SER A 56 0.70 26.56 -4.60
C SER A 56 1.83 27.28 -3.86
N VAL A 57 3.10 27.03 -4.20
CA VAL A 57 4.24 27.64 -3.52
C VAL A 57 4.81 28.88 -4.23
N ALA A 58 4.41 29.13 -5.48
CA ALA A 58 4.84 30.29 -6.26
C ALA A 58 4.66 31.64 -5.53
N PRO A 59 3.55 31.90 -4.79
CA PRO A 59 3.37 33.16 -4.09
C PRO A 59 4.42 33.43 -2.99
N PHE A 60 5.09 32.40 -2.47
CA PHE A 60 6.07 32.53 -1.39
C PHE A 60 7.51 32.72 -1.91
N GLY A 61 7.76 32.51 -3.21
CA GLY A 61 9.08 32.72 -3.82
C GLY A 61 10.18 31.82 -3.23
N THR A 62 11.39 32.35 -3.09
CA THR A 62 12.60 31.60 -2.70
C THR A 62 12.51 30.97 -1.30
N ILE A 63 11.69 31.50 -0.40
CA ILE A 63 11.53 30.95 0.96
C ILE A 63 10.98 29.51 0.94
N SER A 64 10.24 29.15 -0.11
CA SER A 64 9.75 27.79 -0.35
C SER A 64 10.89 26.77 -0.43
N LEU A 65 12.09 27.15 -0.89
CA LEU A 65 13.24 26.25 -0.93
C LEU A 65 13.72 25.84 0.46
N LEU A 66 13.69 26.76 1.43
CA LEU A 66 13.99 26.43 2.83
C LEU A 66 12.94 25.49 3.40
N ALA A 67 11.65 25.72 3.10
CA ALA A 67 10.58 24.82 3.50
C ALA A 67 10.77 23.41 2.91
N PHE A 68 11.13 23.30 1.62
CA PHE A 68 11.46 22.01 1.00
C PHE A 68 12.66 21.33 1.67
N GLY A 69 13.70 22.09 2.05
CA GLY A 69 14.84 21.55 2.80
C GLY A 69 14.40 20.92 4.12
N VAL A 70 13.62 21.64 4.93
CA VAL A 70 13.10 21.14 6.21
C VAL A 70 12.19 19.94 6.03
N LEU A 71 11.28 19.99 5.06
CA LEU A 71 10.37 18.88 4.74
C LEU A 71 11.14 17.63 4.30
N THR A 72 12.22 17.79 3.53
CA THR A 72 13.07 16.69 3.08
C THR A 72 13.75 16.01 4.27
N VAL A 73 14.30 16.78 5.20
CA VAL A 73 14.90 16.23 6.42
C VAL A 73 13.88 15.45 7.25
N GLY A 74 12.67 16.01 7.44
CA GLY A 74 11.58 15.32 8.13
C GLY A 74 11.15 14.02 7.43
N ALA A 75 11.04 14.03 6.10
CA ALA A 75 10.70 12.87 5.30
C ALA A 75 11.75 11.76 5.40
N ILE A 76 13.04 12.11 5.36
CA ILE A 76 14.14 11.15 5.55
C ILE A 76 14.09 10.54 6.95
N ALA A 77 13.90 11.36 7.99
CA ALA A 77 13.79 10.87 9.36
C ALA A 77 12.63 9.86 9.51
N LEU A 78 11.46 10.19 8.94
CA LEU A 78 10.30 9.31 8.94
C LEU A 78 10.55 8.01 8.14
N ALA A 79 11.18 8.10 6.97
CA ALA A 79 11.55 6.94 6.17
C ALA A 79 12.50 5.99 6.92
N LEU A 80 13.48 6.54 7.65
CA LEU A 80 14.39 5.75 8.48
C LEU A 80 13.68 5.08 9.67
N VAL A 81 12.69 5.74 10.29
CA VAL A 81 11.87 5.13 11.35
C VAL A 81 11.08 3.94 10.80
N PHE A 82 10.36 4.12 9.69
CA PHE A 82 9.62 3.02 9.07
C PHE A 82 10.54 1.90 8.55
N GLY A 83 11.72 2.25 8.02
CA GLY A 83 12.71 1.26 7.59
C GLY A 83 13.24 0.41 8.75
N ARG A 84 13.53 1.02 9.91
CA ARG A 84 13.94 0.28 11.11
C ARG A 84 12.82 -0.55 11.71
N LEU A 85 11.58 -0.07 11.70
CA LEU A 85 10.42 -0.83 12.15
C LEU A 85 10.16 -2.05 11.25
N ALA A 86 10.21 -1.87 9.93
CA ALA A 86 10.06 -2.97 8.97
C ALA A 86 11.16 -4.04 9.11
N ALA A 87 12.39 -3.64 9.45
CA ALA A 87 13.48 -4.58 9.72
C ALA A 87 13.30 -5.34 11.05
N ARG A 88 12.71 -4.71 12.07
CA ARG A 88 12.45 -5.33 13.38
C ARG A 88 11.22 -6.24 13.38
N ASP A 89 10.17 -5.86 12.67
CA ASP A 89 8.90 -6.56 12.63
C ASP A 89 8.40 -6.69 11.18
N PRO A 90 8.85 -7.71 10.42
CA PRO A 90 8.54 -7.88 9.00
C PRO A 90 7.14 -8.43 8.73
N ARG A 91 6.17 -8.16 9.62
CA ARG A 91 4.77 -8.58 9.46
C ARG A 91 4.05 -7.71 8.43
N THR A 92 3.20 -8.34 7.64
CA THR A 92 2.31 -7.66 6.69
C THR A 92 1.17 -6.95 7.43
N GLY A 93 0.93 -5.68 7.09
CA GLY A 93 -0.16 -4.87 7.67
C GLY A 93 0.20 -3.41 7.94
N GLY A 94 1.47 -3.01 7.72
CA GLY A 94 1.86 -1.60 7.71
C GLY A 94 1.81 -0.93 9.10
N PRO A 95 1.59 0.39 9.18
CA PRO A 95 1.63 1.16 10.43
C PRO A 95 0.71 0.63 11.53
N TYR A 96 -0.40 0.00 11.15
CA TYR A 96 -1.33 -0.67 12.06
C TYR A 96 -0.65 -1.71 12.96
N VAL A 97 0.21 -2.56 12.37
CA VAL A 97 0.84 -3.67 13.09
C VAL A 97 1.84 -3.14 14.12
N TYR A 98 2.56 -2.08 13.77
CA TYR A 98 3.49 -1.43 14.68
C TYR A 98 2.75 -0.76 15.85
N ALA A 99 1.66 -0.05 15.58
CA ALA A 99 0.83 0.58 16.62
C ALA A 99 0.21 -0.47 17.55
N ARG A 100 -0.32 -1.55 16.99
CA ARG A 100 -0.88 -2.67 17.76
C ARG A 100 0.18 -3.35 18.63
N GLY A 101 1.36 -3.59 18.07
CA GLY A 101 2.46 -4.25 18.78
C GLY A 101 3.03 -3.41 19.94
N ALA A 102 3.06 -2.08 19.79
CA ALA A 102 3.61 -1.19 20.81
C ALA A 102 2.59 -0.76 21.88
N PHE A 103 1.32 -0.56 21.51
CA PHE A 103 0.32 0.10 22.35
C PHE A 103 -0.98 -0.71 22.55
N GLY A 104 -1.06 -1.93 21.99
CA GLY A 104 -2.20 -2.83 22.13
C GLY A 104 -3.30 -2.65 21.09
N ASP A 105 -4.37 -3.45 21.23
CA ASP A 105 -5.42 -3.60 20.21
C ASP A 105 -6.18 -2.31 19.91
N PHE A 106 -6.45 -1.47 20.92
CA PHE A 106 -7.19 -0.21 20.74
C PHE A 106 -6.39 0.82 19.90
N ALA A 107 -5.10 0.97 20.18
CA ALA A 107 -4.23 1.85 19.40
C ALA A 107 -4.04 1.35 17.97
N GLY A 108 -3.96 0.02 17.80
CA GLY A 108 -4.05 -0.62 16.49
C GLY A 108 -5.34 -0.23 15.77
N PHE A 109 -6.50 -0.45 16.39
CA PHE A 109 -7.79 -0.10 15.80
C PHE A 109 -7.85 1.37 15.36
N LEU A 110 -7.41 2.30 16.21
CA LEU A 110 -7.40 3.72 15.89
C LEU A 110 -6.47 4.03 14.69
N ALA A 111 -5.29 3.42 14.63
CA ALA A 111 -4.36 3.58 13.51
C ALA A 111 -4.95 3.06 12.19
N ALA A 112 -5.60 1.89 12.20
CA ALA A 112 -6.27 1.35 11.02
C ALA A 112 -7.44 2.25 10.58
N TRP A 113 -8.23 2.74 11.54
CA TRP A 113 -9.38 3.60 11.27
C TRP A 113 -8.96 4.96 10.70
N ALA A 114 -7.94 5.58 11.30
CA ALA A 114 -7.38 6.84 10.80
C ALA A 114 -6.78 6.67 9.39
N TYR A 115 -6.06 5.58 9.14
CA TYR A 115 -5.53 5.27 7.81
C TYR A 115 -6.64 5.10 6.76
N TRP A 116 -7.71 4.39 7.12
CA TRP A 116 -8.86 4.19 6.24
C TRP A 116 -9.55 5.51 5.89
N ILE A 117 -9.84 6.36 6.89
CA ILE A 117 -10.43 7.69 6.66
C ILE A 117 -9.53 8.54 5.78
N THR A 118 -8.21 8.54 6.04
CA THR A 118 -7.25 9.32 5.26
C THR A 118 -7.27 8.88 3.79
N THR A 119 -7.36 7.57 3.54
CA THR A 119 -7.43 7.02 2.18
C THR A 119 -8.68 7.52 1.43
N TRP A 120 -9.85 7.57 2.09
CA TRP A 120 -11.07 8.12 1.50
C TRP A 120 -10.96 9.62 1.20
N VAL A 121 -10.43 10.40 2.14
CA VAL A 121 -10.25 11.85 1.98
C VAL A 121 -9.23 12.14 0.88
N SER A 122 -8.13 11.39 0.82
CA SER A 122 -7.13 11.49 -0.26
C SER A 122 -7.73 11.20 -1.63
N ASN A 123 -8.60 10.21 -1.74
CA ASN A 123 -9.32 9.93 -2.98
C ASN A 123 -10.20 11.11 -3.40
N ALA A 124 -10.93 11.74 -2.48
CA ALA A 124 -11.73 12.93 -2.79
C ALA A 124 -10.85 14.11 -3.24
N ALA A 125 -9.73 14.35 -2.57
CA ALA A 125 -8.78 15.40 -2.94
C ALA A 125 -8.17 15.16 -4.33
N LEU A 126 -7.84 13.91 -4.67
CA LEU A 126 -7.30 13.54 -5.97
C LEU A 126 -8.32 13.79 -7.10
N ALA A 127 -9.60 13.51 -6.85
CA ALA A 127 -10.67 13.78 -7.80
C ALA A 127 -10.80 15.29 -8.09
N VAL A 128 -10.75 16.13 -7.05
CA VAL A 128 -10.78 17.60 -7.18
C VAL A 128 -9.56 18.11 -7.95
N ALA A 129 -8.37 17.62 -7.61
CA ALA A 129 -7.15 17.97 -8.33
C ALA A 129 -7.21 17.58 -9.81
N ALA A 130 -7.74 16.40 -10.12
CA ALA A 130 -7.89 15.93 -11.50
C ALA A 130 -8.86 16.77 -12.32
N VAL A 131 -9.98 17.22 -11.72
CA VAL A 131 -10.87 18.18 -12.38
C VAL A 131 -10.17 19.52 -12.60
N GLY A 132 -9.39 20.00 -11.63
CA GLY A 132 -8.58 21.22 -11.80
C GLY A 132 -7.61 21.13 -12.97
N TYR A 133 -7.00 19.96 -13.20
CA TYR A 133 -6.18 19.73 -14.39
C TYR A 133 -6.98 19.69 -15.69
N LEU A 134 -8.13 19.02 -15.68
CA LEU A 134 -8.98 18.93 -16.86
C LEU A 134 -9.50 20.31 -17.28
N ASP A 135 -9.83 21.17 -16.31
CA ASP A 135 -10.37 22.51 -16.53
C ASP A 135 -9.40 23.43 -17.31
N VAL A 136 -8.09 23.21 -17.16
CA VAL A 136 -7.06 23.93 -17.95
C VAL A 136 -7.10 23.54 -19.43
N LEU A 137 -7.51 22.30 -19.75
CA LEU A 137 -7.56 21.80 -21.12
C LEU A 137 -8.92 22.04 -21.78
N ILE A 138 -9.99 21.78 -21.04
CA ILE A 138 -11.38 21.92 -21.47
C ILE A 138 -12.12 22.55 -20.29
N PRO A 139 -12.71 23.75 -20.45
CA PRO A 139 -13.45 24.39 -19.36
C PRO A 139 -14.65 23.52 -18.97
N VAL A 140 -14.51 22.77 -17.89
CA VAL A 140 -15.51 21.82 -17.37
C VAL A 140 -16.08 22.30 -16.05
N ASN A 141 -15.49 23.34 -15.46
CA ASN A 141 -15.84 23.89 -14.16
C ASN A 141 -16.87 25.05 -14.22
N ASP A 142 -17.41 25.36 -15.40
CA ASP A 142 -18.46 26.38 -15.56
C ASP A 142 -19.74 26.03 -14.77
N HIS A 143 -20.02 24.74 -14.58
CA HIS A 143 -21.14 24.26 -13.78
C HIS A 143 -20.69 23.21 -12.75
N ARG A 144 -21.17 23.36 -11.50
CA ARG A 144 -20.85 22.42 -10.41
C ARG A 144 -21.18 20.97 -10.75
N TRP A 145 -22.26 20.75 -11.51
CA TRP A 145 -22.67 19.42 -11.93
C TRP A 145 -21.71 18.79 -12.96
N THR A 146 -21.17 19.57 -13.89
CA THR A 146 -20.19 19.07 -14.89
C THR A 146 -18.86 18.75 -14.23
N ALA A 147 -18.42 19.59 -13.28
CA ALA A 147 -17.25 19.31 -12.45
C ALA A 147 -17.40 18.03 -11.62
N CYS A 148 -18.54 17.84 -10.94
CA CYS A 148 -18.83 16.62 -10.18
C CYS A 148 -18.87 15.37 -11.07
N LEU A 149 -19.49 15.47 -12.25
CA LEU A 149 -19.56 14.34 -13.19
C LEU A 149 -18.17 13.98 -13.73
N ALA A 150 -17.36 14.98 -14.09
CA ALA A 150 -15.98 14.78 -14.53
C ALA A 150 -15.12 14.13 -13.43
N ALA A 151 -15.23 14.61 -12.18
CA ALA A 151 -14.55 14.02 -11.02
C ALA A 151 -14.91 12.54 -10.86
N LEU A 152 -16.21 12.22 -10.90
CA LEU A 152 -16.70 10.85 -10.78
C LEU A 152 -16.16 9.97 -11.91
N VAL A 153 -16.28 10.40 -13.16
CA VAL A 153 -15.81 9.63 -14.32
C VAL A 153 -14.30 9.34 -14.21
N ILE A 154 -13.49 10.36 -13.90
CA ILE A 154 -12.04 10.21 -13.75
C ILE A 154 -11.70 9.27 -12.58
N GLN A 155 -12.44 9.32 -11.48
CA GLN A 155 -12.25 8.47 -10.30
C GLN A 155 -12.65 7.00 -10.57
N TRP A 156 -13.72 6.80 -11.33
CA TRP A 156 -14.25 5.46 -11.62
C TRP A 156 -13.35 4.68 -12.57
N LEU A 157 -12.58 5.34 -13.44
CA LEU A 157 -11.62 4.67 -14.33
C LEU A 157 -10.59 3.80 -13.57
N PRO A 158 -9.80 4.33 -12.61
CA PRO A 158 -8.89 3.52 -11.80
C PRO A 158 -9.62 2.58 -10.83
N ALA A 159 -10.84 2.90 -10.38
CA ALA A 159 -11.64 1.98 -9.57
C ALA A 159 -12.05 0.73 -10.37
N LEU A 160 -12.51 0.90 -11.61
CA LEU A 160 -12.84 -0.18 -12.53
C LEU A 160 -11.59 -1.01 -12.91
N ALA A 161 -10.45 -0.35 -13.12
CA ALA A 161 -9.18 -1.03 -13.34
C ALA A 161 -8.76 -1.87 -12.12
N ASN A 162 -9.03 -1.41 -10.89
CA ASN A 162 -8.80 -2.18 -9.68
C ASN A 162 -9.69 -3.43 -9.61
N PHE A 163 -10.97 -3.33 -10.01
CA PHE A 163 -11.87 -4.49 -10.08
C PHE A 163 -11.49 -5.51 -11.15
N ALA A 164 -10.91 -5.06 -12.28
CA ALA A 164 -10.47 -5.93 -13.38
C ALA A 164 -9.19 -6.74 -13.06
N GLY A 165 -8.49 -6.39 -11.97
CA GLY A 165 -7.43 -7.19 -11.38
C GLY A 165 -6.24 -6.37 -10.91
N THR A 166 -5.93 -6.48 -9.62
CA THR A 166 -4.77 -5.86 -8.94
C THR A 166 -3.41 -6.18 -9.58
N ARG A 167 -3.34 -7.20 -10.45
CA ARG A 167 -2.17 -7.56 -11.27
C ARG A 167 -1.70 -6.44 -12.21
N TRP A 168 -2.61 -5.56 -12.64
CA TRP A 168 -2.29 -4.45 -13.55
C TRP A 168 -1.93 -3.16 -12.82
N VAL A 169 -2.28 -3.03 -11.55
CA VAL A 169 -2.06 -1.81 -10.76
C VAL A 169 -0.57 -1.50 -10.63
N GLY A 170 0.26 -2.53 -10.36
CA GLY A 170 1.71 -2.35 -10.27
C GLY A 170 2.35 -1.95 -11.61
N ALA A 171 1.87 -2.49 -12.73
CA ALA A 171 2.35 -2.17 -14.07
C ALA A 171 1.93 -0.76 -14.49
N VAL A 172 0.66 -0.40 -14.27
CA VAL A 172 0.13 0.95 -14.52
C VAL A 172 0.89 1.96 -13.67
N GLN A 173 1.14 1.67 -12.39
CA GLN A 173 1.90 2.56 -11.53
C GLN A 173 3.34 2.74 -12.02
N LEU A 174 4.01 1.66 -12.44
CA LEU A 174 5.36 1.74 -13.01
C LEU A 174 5.38 2.62 -14.25
N VAL A 175 4.45 2.40 -15.19
CA VAL A 175 4.32 3.19 -16.42
C VAL A 175 4.03 4.65 -16.09
N SER A 176 3.07 4.93 -15.20
CA SER A 176 2.75 6.29 -14.77
C SER A 176 3.92 6.96 -14.06
N THR A 177 4.68 6.25 -13.23
CA THR A 177 5.87 6.80 -12.56
C THR A 177 6.93 7.14 -13.60
N VAL A 178 7.22 6.27 -14.56
CA VAL A 178 8.19 6.54 -15.64
C VAL A 178 7.74 7.72 -16.51
N LEU A 179 6.46 7.76 -16.89
CA LEU A 179 5.91 8.84 -17.71
C LEU A 179 6.01 10.21 -17.02
N LYS A 180 5.89 10.27 -15.69
CA LYS A 180 6.06 11.52 -14.92
C LYS A 180 7.48 12.09 -14.98
N PHE A 181 8.48 11.28 -15.33
CA PHE A 181 9.87 11.70 -15.52
C PHE A 181 10.26 11.81 -17.00
N ALA A 182 9.36 11.45 -17.92
CA ALA A 182 9.56 11.68 -19.34
C ALA A 182 9.33 13.19 -19.63
N PRO A 183 10.19 13.83 -20.44
CA PRO A 183 10.11 15.25 -20.74
C PRO A 183 8.90 15.63 -21.59
#